data_AF-A0A1K0HCB5-F1
#
_entry.id   AF-A0A1K0HCB5-F1
#
_cell.length_a   1.000
_cell.length_b   1.000
_cell.length_c   1.000
_cell.angle_alpha   90.00
_cell.angle_beta   90.00
_cell.angle_gamma   90.00
#
_symmetry.space_group_name_H-M   'P 1'
#
loop_
_entity.id
_entity.type
_entity.pdbx_description
1 polymer ?
#
loop_
_entity_poly.entity_id
_entity_poly.type
_entity_poly.pdbx_seq_one_letter_code
_entity_poly.pdbx_strand_id
1 'polypeptide(L)'
;MVMQWGLAHAACMSLPSELQTVIPQLKKGVIEFVNTCKSIPWSTYKCILDEHDQQEEVVKEIRHHKQCDMEICWELKNKLQHDLTTSVEEQVHKALDSLHFQTMPVSPPMQQGQLSPPQMCQLPALPVCQPLTPPHNIAQFTESTQQMFPDTPQGKMNYEAALRDFEIHHPHATIQLPKDEPYLLTPGTLPAGSNECHHCGQHSHCQVACINGAVPQPEQNYHRAYGAASYQARSRNA
;
A
#
# COMPACT_ATOMS: atom_id res chain seq x y z
N MET A 1 -40.76 -28.08 2.49
CA MET A 1 -40.21 -28.21 1.12
C MET A 1 -39.35 -27.04 0.67
N VAL A 2 -39.55 -25.80 1.14
CA VAL A 2 -38.76 -24.62 0.71
C VAL A 2 -37.26 -24.72 1.05
N MET A 3 -36.88 -25.32 2.19
CA MET A 3 -35.47 -25.42 2.59
C MET A 3 -34.60 -26.34 1.72
N GLN A 4 -35.17 -27.39 1.12
CA GLN A 4 -34.39 -28.32 0.28
C GLN A 4 -33.99 -27.69 -1.08
N TRP A 5 -34.77 -26.74 -1.56
CA TRP A 5 -34.48 -26.01 -2.80
C TRP A 5 -33.33 -25.02 -2.63
N GLY A 6 -33.26 -24.35 -1.47
CA GLY A 6 -32.16 -23.44 -1.16
C GLY A 6 -30.80 -24.13 -1.13
N LEU A 7 -30.73 -25.34 -0.55
CA LEU A 7 -29.48 -26.11 -0.49
C LEU A 7 -29.03 -26.62 -1.87
N ALA A 8 -29.95 -27.10 -2.70
CA ALA A 8 -29.63 -27.55 -4.06
C ALA A 8 -29.17 -26.38 -4.95
N HIS A 9 -29.80 -25.21 -4.80
CA HIS A 9 -29.40 -24.00 -5.51
C HIS A 9 -28.01 -23.51 -5.07
N ALA A 10 -27.75 -23.46 -3.75
CA ALA A 10 -26.44 -23.09 -3.23
C ALA A 10 -25.34 -24.08 -3.70
N ALA A 11 -25.61 -25.39 -3.69
CA ALA A 11 -24.69 -26.39 -4.22
C ALA A 11 -24.42 -26.20 -5.71
N CYS A 12 -25.44 -25.89 -6.52
CA CYS A 12 -25.29 -25.62 -7.95
C CYS A 12 -24.46 -24.36 -8.22
N MET A 13 -24.66 -23.29 -7.44
CA MET A 13 -23.87 -22.05 -7.54
C MET A 13 -22.43 -22.21 -7.03
N SER A 14 -22.15 -23.27 -6.27
CA SER A 14 -20.80 -23.61 -5.81
C SER A 14 -20.02 -24.43 -6.83
N LEU A 15 -20.64 -24.84 -7.94
CA LEU A 15 -19.95 -25.59 -8.99
C LEU A 15 -19.05 -24.66 -9.82
N PRO A 16 -17.94 -25.16 -10.38
CA PRO A 16 -17.17 -24.46 -11.41
C PRO A 16 -18.07 -23.96 -12.54
N SER A 17 -17.75 -22.79 -13.10
CA SER A 17 -18.52 -22.15 -14.18
C SER A 17 -18.76 -23.09 -15.36
N GLU A 18 -17.77 -23.92 -15.66
CA GLU A 18 -17.75 -24.89 -16.75
C GLU A 18 -18.88 -25.92 -16.54
N LEU A 19 -19.04 -26.43 -15.32
CA LEU A 19 -20.13 -27.35 -14.97
C LEU A 19 -21.48 -26.65 -14.92
N GLN A 20 -21.54 -25.39 -14.52
CA GLN A 20 -22.79 -24.61 -14.53
C GLN A 20 -23.32 -24.40 -15.95
N THR A 21 -22.45 -24.32 -16.96
CA THR A 21 -22.90 -24.19 -18.37
C THR A 21 -23.47 -25.49 -18.94
N VAL A 22 -23.00 -26.65 -18.44
CA VAL A 22 -23.42 -27.97 -18.92
C VAL A 22 -24.67 -28.44 -18.18
N ILE A 23 -24.86 -28.01 -16.93
CA ILE A 23 -26.03 -28.37 -16.14
C ILE A 23 -27.16 -27.35 -16.42
N PRO A 24 -28.27 -27.75 -17.08
CA PRO A 24 -29.38 -26.85 -17.33
C PRO A 24 -29.92 -26.28 -16.02
N GLN A 25 -30.31 -25.00 -16.05
CA GLN A 25 -30.86 -24.30 -14.89
C GLN A 25 -31.88 -25.17 -14.17
N LEU A 26 -31.75 -25.22 -12.85
CA LEU A 26 -32.40 -26.15 -11.91
C LEU A 26 -33.92 -25.92 -11.82
N LYS A 27 -34.64 -26.01 -12.94
CA LYS A 27 -36.07 -25.68 -13.05
C LYS A 27 -36.98 -26.84 -12.64
N LYS A 28 -36.44 -28.05 -12.48
CA LYS A 28 -37.25 -29.28 -12.34
C LYS A 28 -36.96 -30.15 -11.10
N GLY A 29 -36.37 -29.56 -10.06
CA GLY A 29 -36.20 -30.23 -8.76
C GLY A 29 -34.99 -31.18 -8.68
N VAL A 30 -34.73 -31.68 -7.46
CA VAL A 30 -33.46 -32.32 -7.07
C VAL A 30 -33.19 -33.65 -7.82
N ILE A 31 -34.23 -34.44 -8.09
CA ILE A 31 -34.08 -35.75 -8.75
C ILE A 31 -33.61 -35.59 -10.20
N GLU A 32 -34.18 -34.64 -10.93
CA GLU A 32 -33.77 -34.38 -12.32
C GLU A 32 -32.35 -33.83 -12.38
N PHE A 33 -31.97 -32.94 -11.45
CA PHE A 33 -30.59 -32.48 -11.31
C PHE A 33 -29.61 -33.64 -11.10
N VAL A 34 -29.89 -34.55 -10.17
CA VAL A 34 -29.04 -35.71 -9.91
C VAL A 34 -28.92 -36.60 -11.16
N ASN A 35 -30.02 -36.82 -11.88
CA ASN A 35 -30.00 -37.59 -13.11
C ASN A 35 -29.21 -36.90 -14.22
N THR A 36 -29.30 -35.57 -14.32
CA THR A 36 -28.50 -34.79 -15.26
C THR A 36 -27.01 -34.89 -14.94
N CYS A 37 -26.61 -34.72 -13.68
CA CYS A 37 -25.21 -34.91 -13.27
C CYS A 37 -24.68 -36.31 -13.59
N LYS A 38 -25.50 -37.35 -13.39
CA LYS A 38 -25.16 -38.74 -13.73
C LYS A 38 -25.05 -38.99 -15.24
N SER A 39 -25.73 -38.18 -16.06
CA SER A 39 -25.70 -38.31 -17.52
C SER A 39 -24.47 -37.66 -18.16
N ILE A 40 -23.73 -36.82 -17.41
CA ILE A 40 -22.51 -36.18 -17.91
C ILE A 40 -21.44 -37.27 -18.12
N PRO A 41 -20.83 -37.36 -19.33
CA PRO A 41 -19.76 -38.32 -19.59
C PRO A 41 -18.57 -38.13 -18.65
N TRP A 42 -17.96 -39.23 -18.22
CA TRP A 42 -16.75 -39.20 -17.39
C TRP A 42 -15.61 -38.39 -18.02
N SER A 43 -15.49 -38.41 -19.36
CA SER A 43 -14.50 -37.62 -20.09
C SER A 43 -14.65 -36.11 -19.88
N THR A 44 -15.87 -35.61 -19.67
CA THR A 44 -16.11 -34.19 -19.38
C THR A 44 -15.58 -33.82 -18.00
N TYR A 45 -15.83 -34.65 -16.98
CA TYR A 45 -15.25 -34.44 -15.65
C TYR A 45 -13.73 -34.49 -15.69
N LYS A 46 -13.16 -35.44 -16.45
CA LYS A 46 -11.71 -35.54 -16.61
C LYS A 46 -11.11 -34.28 -17.26
N CYS A 47 -11.74 -33.76 -18.31
CA CYS A 47 -11.29 -32.52 -18.97
C CYS A 47 -11.26 -31.34 -17.99
N ILE A 48 -12.30 -31.18 -17.16
CA ILE A 48 -12.38 -30.11 -16.17
C ILE A 48 -11.29 -30.26 -15.10
N LEU A 49 -11.00 -31.49 -14.66
CA LEU A 49 -9.93 -31.75 -13.70
C LEU A 49 -8.56 -31.43 -14.32
N ASP A 50 -8.30 -31.89 -15.54
CA ASP A 50 -7.04 -31.63 -16.25
C ASP A 50 -6.83 -30.11 -16.46
N GLU A 51 -7.88 -29.37 -16.81
CA GLU A 51 -7.85 -27.90 -16.92
C GLU A 51 -7.56 -27.21 -15.57
N HIS A 52 -8.19 -27.68 -14.49
CA HIS A 52 -7.96 -27.14 -13.15
C HIS A 52 -6.53 -27.41 -12.67
N ASP A 53 -6.01 -28.62 -12.89
CA ASP A 53 -4.62 -28.97 -12.56
C ASP A 53 -3.64 -28.09 -13.34
N GLN A 54 -3.91 -27.86 -14.63
CA GLN A 54 -3.11 -26.96 -15.46
C GLN A 54 -3.15 -25.51 -14.95
N GLN A 55 -4.33 -25.02 -14.54
CA GLN A 55 -4.46 -23.69 -13.94
C GLN A 55 -3.70 -23.59 -12.62
N GLU A 56 -3.71 -24.64 -11.79
CA GLU A 56 -2.96 -24.66 -10.53
C GLU A 56 -1.45 -24.54 -10.77
N GLU A 57 -0.92 -25.22 -11.78
CA GLU A 57 0.50 -25.12 -12.16
C GLU A 57 0.86 -23.69 -12.63
N VAL A 58 0.02 -23.06 -13.45
CA VAL A 58 0.22 -21.65 -13.85
C VAL A 58 0.21 -20.72 -12.64
N VAL A 59 -0.68 -20.94 -11.67
CA VAL A 59 -0.75 -20.13 -10.44
C VAL A 59 0.49 -20.34 -9.56
N LYS A 60 1.05 -21.56 -9.51
CA LYS A 60 2.32 -21.84 -8.83
C LYS A 60 3.47 -21.12 -9.51
N GLU A 61 3.54 -21.17 -10.84
CA GLU A 61 4.55 -20.48 -11.63
C GLU A 61 4.50 -18.96 -11.44
N ILE A 62 3.31 -18.35 -11.48
CA ILE A 62 3.14 -16.91 -11.21
C ILE A 62 3.61 -16.55 -9.79
N ARG A 63 3.28 -17.38 -8.79
CA ARG A 63 3.75 -17.16 -7.41
C ARG A 63 5.28 -17.25 -7.31
N HIS A 64 5.89 -18.21 -8.01
CA HIS A 64 7.34 -18.36 -8.05
C HIS A 64 8.02 -17.13 -8.68
N HIS A 65 7.53 -16.66 -9.84
CA HIS A 65 8.07 -15.45 -10.48
C HIS A 65 7.94 -14.21 -9.58
N LYS A 66 6.79 -14.01 -8.94
CA LYS A 66 6.61 -12.90 -7.99
C LYS A 66 7.60 -12.94 -6.82
N GLN A 67 7.91 -14.15 -6.33
CA GLN A 67 8.92 -14.32 -5.27
C GLN A 67 10.32 -13.94 -5.78
N CYS A 68 10.70 -14.41 -6.98
CA CYS A 68 11.97 -14.05 -7.60
C CYS A 68 12.09 -12.53 -7.85
N ASP A 69 11.04 -11.89 -8.37
CA ASP A 69 11.03 -10.44 -8.59
C ASP A 69 11.25 -9.67 -7.29
N MET A 70 10.61 -10.12 -6.21
CA MET A 70 10.76 -9.49 -4.88
C MET A 70 12.18 -9.64 -4.34
N GLU A 71 12.83 -10.78 -4.56
CA GLU A 71 14.24 -11.02 -4.20
C GLU A 71 15.19 -10.12 -5.02
N ILE A 72 14.99 -10.03 -6.34
CA ILE A 72 15.77 -9.13 -7.21
C ILE A 72 15.61 -7.68 -6.77
N CYS A 73 14.38 -7.23 -6.51
CA CYS A 73 14.11 -5.87 -6.02
C CYS A 73 14.81 -5.60 -4.68
N TRP A 74 14.80 -6.58 -3.77
CA TRP A 74 15.49 -6.48 -2.48
C TRP A 74 17.01 -6.35 -2.65
N GLU A 75 17.62 -7.18 -3.48
CA GLU A 75 19.06 -7.12 -3.77
C GLU A 75 19.47 -5.79 -4.41
N LEU A 76 18.73 -5.32 -5.42
CA LEU A 76 18.99 -4.05 -6.08
C LEU A 76 18.90 -2.89 -5.10
N LYS A 77 17.90 -2.89 -4.22
CA LYS A 77 17.76 -1.86 -3.18
C LYS A 77 18.97 -1.85 -2.24
N ASN A 78 19.41 -3.01 -1.77
CA ASN A 78 20.56 -3.11 -0.87
C ASN A 78 21.86 -2.66 -1.55
N LYS A 79 22.05 -3.01 -2.83
CA LYS A 79 23.20 -2.57 -3.60
C LYS A 79 23.21 -1.05 -3.79
N LEU A 80 22.07 -0.46 -4.18
CA LEU A 80 21.94 1.00 -4.30
C LEU A 80 22.20 1.72 -2.97
N GLN A 81 21.71 1.18 -1.87
CA GLN A 81 21.95 1.72 -0.52
C GLN A 81 23.45 1.70 -0.18
N HIS A 82 24.14 0.60 -0.48
CA HIS A 82 25.57 0.45 -0.25
C HIS A 82 26.40 1.41 -1.11
N ASP A 83 26.10 1.48 -2.41
CA ASP A 83 26.80 2.37 -3.35
C ASP A 83 26.60 3.85 -2.97
N LEU A 84 25.39 4.22 -2.54
CA LEU A 84 25.10 5.57 -2.05
C LEU A 84 25.91 5.89 -0.78
N THR A 85 25.97 4.96 0.17
CA THR A 85 26.73 5.14 1.43
C THR A 85 28.22 5.32 1.13
N THR A 86 28.77 4.46 0.27
CA THR A 86 30.18 4.51 -0.13
C THR A 86 30.51 5.82 -0.86
N SER A 87 29.63 6.28 -1.75
CA SER A 87 29.83 7.54 -2.48
C SER A 87 29.80 8.76 -1.55
N VAL A 88 28.89 8.78 -0.57
CA VAL A 88 28.83 9.85 0.44
C VAL A 88 30.09 9.84 1.30
N GLU A 89 30.55 8.69 1.77
CA GLU A 89 31.79 8.56 2.53
C GLU A 89 33.00 9.07 1.72
N GLU A 90 33.12 8.69 0.45
CA GLU A 90 34.22 9.14 -0.41
C GLU A 90 34.20 10.67 -0.60
N GLN A 91 33.01 11.27 -0.79
CA GLN A 91 32.87 12.73 -0.90
C GLN A 91 33.24 13.44 0.40
N VAL A 92 32.85 12.89 1.55
CA VAL A 92 33.21 13.44 2.87
C VAL A 92 34.72 13.38 3.09
N HIS A 93 35.39 12.26 2.76
CA HIS A 93 36.84 12.14 2.87
C HIS A 93 37.55 13.16 1.96
N LYS A 94 37.12 13.30 0.69
CA LYS A 94 37.68 14.30 -0.24
C LYS A 94 37.52 15.73 0.27
N ALA A 95 36.38 16.05 0.88
CA ALA A 95 36.12 17.36 1.46
C ALA A 95 37.01 17.63 2.69
N LEU A 96 37.20 16.64 3.56
CA LEU A 96 38.08 16.74 4.73
C LEU A 96 39.54 16.90 4.33
N ASP A 97 40.02 16.13 3.34
CA ASP A 97 41.37 16.27 2.80
C ASP A 97 41.59 17.68 2.21
N SER A 98 40.62 18.18 1.45
CA SER A 98 40.66 19.52 0.86
C SER A 98 40.74 20.62 1.93
N LEU A 99 40.05 20.43 3.06
CA LEU A 99 40.12 21.35 4.21
C LEU A 99 41.50 21.31 4.88
N HIS A 100 42.07 20.12 5.07
CA HIS A 100 43.39 19.95 5.68
C HIS A 100 44.48 20.71 4.91
N PHE A 101 44.44 20.69 3.57
CA PHE A 101 45.40 21.45 2.74
C PHE A 101 45.25 22.98 2.83
N GLN A 102 44.07 23.51 3.17
CA GLN A 102 43.89 24.96 3.38
C GLN A 102 44.39 25.43 4.76
N THR A 103 44.49 24.54 5.73
CA THR A 103 44.95 24.85 7.11
C THR A 103 46.46 24.78 7.31
N MET A 104 47.27 24.78 6.24
CA MET A 104 48.71 24.93 6.40
C MET A 104 49.01 26.29 7.06
N PRO A 105 49.87 26.34 8.08
CA PRO A 105 50.14 27.56 8.83
C PRO A 105 50.77 28.59 7.88
N VAL A 106 49.97 29.59 7.48
CA VAL A 106 50.49 30.82 6.89
C VAL A 106 51.47 31.38 7.90
N SER A 107 52.75 31.42 7.54
CA SER A 107 53.81 32.00 8.36
C SER A 107 53.32 33.36 8.90
N PRO A 108 53.37 33.57 10.23
CA PRO A 108 52.77 34.76 10.82
C PRO A 108 53.46 36.00 10.26
N PRO A 109 52.70 36.98 9.73
CA PRO A 109 53.28 38.29 9.48
C PRO A 109 53.66 38.89 10.84
N MET A 110 54.95 39.17 11.03
CA MET A 110 55.41 40.00 12.14
C MET A 110 54.75 41.37 12.03
N GLN A 111 53.62 41.61 12.71
CA GLN A 111 53.22 42.95 13.10
C GLN A 111 52.55 43.00 14.47
N GLN A 112 53.22 43.80 15.30
CA GLN A 112 52.90 44.26 16.63
C GLN A 112 51.72 45.24 16.55
N GLY A 113 50.54 44.85 17.02
CA GLY A 113 49.35 45.69 16.96
C GLY A 113 48.21 45.09 17.77
N GLN A 114 48.01 45.66 18.95
CA GLN A 114 46.99 45.32 19.93
C GLN A 114 45.58 45.47 19.30
N LEU A 115 44.90 44.35 19.02
CA LEU A 115 43.52 44.34 18.57
C LEU A 115 42.68 43.34 19.36
N SER A 116 41.47 43.80 19.68
CA SER A 116 40.46 43.27 20.58
C SER A 116 40.03 41.81 20.32
N PRO A 117 39.40 41.14 21.30
CA PRO A 117 39.03 39.73 21.19
C PRO A 117 38.03 39.49 20.04
N PRO A 118 38.22 38.45 19.22
CA PRO A 118 37.28 38.12 18.16
C PRO A 118 36.00 37.54 18.78
N GLN A 119 34.86 38.15 18.45
CA GLN A 119 33.55 37.56 18.70
C GLN A 119 33.42 36.29 17.85
N MET A 120 33.16 35.16 18.52
CA MET A 120 32.89 33.90 17.85
C MET A 120 31.59 34.03 17.05
N CYS A 121 31.71 34.04 15.72
CA CYS A 121 30.58 33.87 14.82
C CYS A 121 29.99 32.48 15.04
N GLN A 122 28.83 32.42 15.69
CA GLN A 122 28.04 31.21 15.81
C GLN A 122 27.55 30.81 14.41
N LEU A 123 28.09 29.70 13.90
CA LEU A 123 27.56 29.02 12.72
C LEU A 123 26.10 28.60 12.98
N PRO A 124 25.17 28.83 12.05
CA PRO A 124 23.82 28.28 12.15
C PRO A 124 23.92 26.76 12.21
N ALA A 125 23.34 26.16 13.26
CA ALA A 125 23.25 24.71 13.37
C ALA A 125 22.54 24.15 12.13
N LEU A 126 23.20 23.22 11.43
CA LEU A 126 22.60 22.43 10.37
C LEU A 126 21.35 21.72 10.93
N PRO A 127 20.20 21.75 10.23
CA PRO A 127 19.02 21.04 10.67
C PRO A 127 19.32 19.54 10.66
N VAL A 128 19.41 18.97 11.86
CA VAL A 128 19.49 17.53 12.06
C VAL A 128 18.20 16.93 11.51
N CYS A 129 18.32 16.12 10.44
CA CYS A 129 17.23 15.27 9.96
C CYS A 129 16.82 14.33 11.11
N GLN A 130 15.74 14.68 11.80
CA GLN A 130 15.19 13.82 12.84
C GLN A 130 14.62 12.55 12.18
N PRO A 131 14.90 11.35 12.73
CA PRO A 131 14.15 10.15 12.41
C PRO A 131 12.65 10.46 12.59
N LEU A 132 11.81 10.09 11.61
CA LEU A 132 10.36 10.23 11.70
C LEU A 132 9.85 9.50 12.96
N THR A 133 9.71 10.22 14.06
CA THR A 133 8.96 9.74 15.21
C THR A 133 7.51 9.61 14.77
N PRO A 134 6.85 8.46 15.01
CA PRO A 134 5.44 8.31 14.72
C PRO A 134 4.64 9.41 15.42
N PRO A 135 3.57 9.95 14.80
CA PRO A 135 2.83 11.10 15.33
C PRO A 135 2.45 10.86 16.80
N HIS A 136 2.89 11.76 17.69
CA HIS A 136 2.78 11.59 19.14
C HIS A 136 1.33 11.60 19.67
N ASN A 137 0.33 11.84 18.82
CA ASN A 137 -1.07 11.90 19.22
C ASN A 137 -1.98 11.13 18.25
N ILE A 138 -2.11 9.83 18.51
CA ILE A 138 -2.92 8.88 17.73
C ILE A 138 -4.43 9.15 17.84
N ALA A 139 -4.89 9.81 18.92
CA ALA A 139 -6.30 10.09 19.16
C ALA A 139 -6.91 11.07 18.14
N GLN A 140 -6.09 11.93 17.52
CA GLN A 140 -6.56 12.88 16.50
C GLN A 140 -6.97 12.18 15.19
N PHE A 141 -6.36 11.04 14.85
CA PHE A 141 -6.62 10.37 13.57
C PHE A 141 -8.00 9.72 13.48
N THR A 142 -8.57 9.32 14.61
CA THR A 142 -9.93 8.75 14.66
C THR A 142 -11.03 9.81 14.51
N GLU A 143 -10.70 11.07 14.76
CA GLU A 143 -11.63 12.21 14.69
C GLU A 143 -11.51 12.97 13.35
N SER A 144 -10.42 12.76 12.60
CA SER A 144 -10.25 13.29 11.25
C SER A 144 -11.42 12.82 10.37
N THR A 145 -12.22 13.78 9.91
CA THR A 145 -13.36 13.51 9.03
C THR A 145 -12.83 12.92 7.72
N GLN A 146 -13.53 11.95 7.12
CA GLN A 146 -13.16 11.39 5.81
C GLN A 146 -14.02 12.05 4.75
N GLN A 147 -13.41 12.52 3.65
CA GLN A 147 -14.17 13.09 2.55
C GLN A 147 -14.32 12.05 1.44
N MET A 148 -15.57 11.60 1.25
CA MET A 148 -15.94 10.60 0.26
C MET A 148 -16.63 11.22 -0.95
N PHE A 149 -16.45 10.56 -2.09
CA PHE A 149 -17.11 10.91 -3.34
C PHE A 149 -17.88 9.69 -3.87
N PRO A 150 -19.08 9.88 -4.43
CA PRO A 150 -19.85 8.75 -4.98
C PRO A 150 -19.12 8.15 -6.20
N ASP A 151 -19.18 6.82 -6.38
CA ASP A 151 -18.65 6.13 -7.55
C ASP A 151 -19.54 6.34 -8.79
N THR A 152 -19.55 7.58 -9.25
CA THR A 152 -20.27 8.05 -10.43
C THR A 152 -19.31 8.88 -11.27
N PRO A 153 -19.54 9.05 -12.58
CA PRO A 153 -18.72 9.93 -13.40
C PRO A 153 -18.59 11.35 -12.83
N GLN A 154 -19.68 11.91 -12.29
CA GLN A 154 -19.67 13.21 -11.63
C GLN A 154 -18.84 13.20 -10.34
N GLY A 155 -18.95 12.16 -9.51
CA GLY A 155 -18.15 12.02 -8.30
C GLY A 155 -16.66 11.91 -8.59
N LYS A 156 -16.27 11.23 -9.67
CA LYS A 156 -14.88 11.17 -10.16
C LYS A 156 -14.34 12.54 -10.57
N MET A 157 -15.11 13.32 -11.32
CA MET A 157 -14.73 14.69 -11.67
C MET A 157 -14.59 15.59 -10.43
N ASN A 158 -15.50 15.45 -9.46
CA ASN A 158 -15.45 16.23 -8.22
C ASN A 158 -14.22 15.84 -7.37
N TYR A 159 -13.92 14.54 -7.29
CA TYR A 159 -12.72 14.04 -6.63
C TYR A 159 -11.45 14.58 -7.27
N GLU A 160 -11.33 14.54 -8.59
CA GLU A 160 -10.15 15.06 -9.31
C GLU A 160 -9.98 16.58 -9.13
N ALA A 161 -11.08 17.33 -9.04
CA ALA A 161 -11.03 18.76 -8.74
C ALA A 161 -10.56 19.01 -7.29
N ALA A 162 -11.12 18.28 -6.33
CA ALA A 162 -10.73 18.38 -4.92
C ALA A 162 -9.28 17.93 -4.68
N LEU A 163 -8.84 16.87 -5.36
CA LEU A 163 -7.47 16.34 -5.24
C LEU A 163 -6.44 17.37 -5.70
N ARG A 164 -6.70 18.07 -6.82
CA ARG A 164 -5.83 19.15 -7.28
C ARG A 164 -5.74 20.31 -6.28
N ASP A 165 -6.87 20.70 -5.71
CA ASP A 165 -6.90 21.75 -4.70
C ASP A 165 -6.16 21.32 -3.43
N PHE A 166 -6.36 20.08 -3.00
CA PHE A 166 -5.69 19.49 -1.85
C PHE A 166 -4.17 19.39 -2.05
N GLU A 167 -3.70 19.00 -3.24
CA GLU A 167 -2.27 18.96 -3.56
C GLU A 167 -1.60 20.35 -3.54
N ILE A 168 -2.34 21.40 -3.96
CA ILE A 168 -1.86 22.79 -3.89
C ILE A 168 -1.68 23.24 -2.44
N HIS A 169 -2.63 22.91 -1.56
CA HIS A 169 -2.59 23.30 -0.16
C HIS A 169 -1.70 22.39 0.71
N HIS A 170 -1.43 21.16 0.26
CA HIS A 170 -0.64 20.17 0.98
C HIS A 170 0.42 19.49 0.10
N PRO A 171 1.48 20.21 -0.32
CA PRO A 171 2.52 19.67 -1.20
C PRO A 171 3.30 18.48 -0.62
N HIS A 172 3.16 18.22 0.67
CA HIS A 172 3.83 17.11 1.38
C HIS A 172 2.86 16.02 1.86
N ALA A 173 1.60 16.02 1.41
CA ALA A 173 0.57 15.06 1.82
C ALA A 173 0.96 13.59 1.55
N THR A 174 1.83 13.35 0.56
CA THR A 174 2.37 12.03 0.22
C THR A 174 3.28 11.45 1.31
N ILE A 175 3.94 12.32 2.10
CA ILE A 175 4.90 11.94 3.16
C ILE A 175 4.25 12.07 4.53
N GLN A 176 3.50 13.15 4.75
CA GLN A 176 2.81 13.43 6.02
C GLN A 176 1.38 13.84 5.74
N LEU A 177 0.45 13.06 6.27
CA LEU A 177 -0.95 13.40 6.13
C LEU A 177 -1.29 14.65 6.96
N PRO A 178 -2.11 15.56 6.42
CA PRO A 178 -2.69 16.66 7.19
C PRO A 178 -3.44 16.10 8.40
N LYS A 179 -3.21 16.70 9.59
CA LYS A 179 -3.82 16.23 10.84
C LYS A 179 -5.24 16.74 11.04
N ASP A 180 -5.48 17.98 10.60
CA ASP A 180 -6.68 18.74 10.92
C ASP A 180 -7.66 18.83 9.73
N GLU A 181 -7.32 18.23 8.60
CA GLU A 181 -8.12 18.27 7.38
C GLU A 181 -8.59 16.89 6.95
N PRO A 182 -9.79 16.79 6.36
CA PRO A 182 -10.31 15.53 5.91
C PRO A 182 -9.53 14.97 4.73
N TYR A 183 -9.12 13.71 4.83
CA TYR A 183 -8.44 13.05 3.73
C TYR A 183 -9.44 12.66 2.63
N LEU A 184 -9.09 12.94 1.38
CA LEU A 184 -9.90 12.64 0.20
C LEU A 184 -9.77 11.16 -0.18
N LEU A 185 -10.88 10.42 -0.21
CA LEU A 185 -10.90 9.01 -0.61
C LEU A 185 -11.26 8.84 -2.09
N THR A 186 -10.61 7.89 -2.76
CA THR A 186 -10.89 7.57 -4.16
C THR A 186 -12.36 7.15 -4.31
N PRO A 187 -13.10 7.66 -5.33
CA PRO A 187 -14.48 7.27 -5.55
C PRO A 187 -14.66 5.75 -5.64
N GLY A 188 -15.60 5.24 -4.86
CA GLY A 188 -15.90 3.80 -4.77
C GLY A 188 -15.14 3.06 -3.68
N THR A 189 -14.14 3.66 -3.04
CA THR A 189 -13.50 3.06 -1.86
C THR A 189 -14.39 3.21 -0.63
N LEU A 190 -14.22 2.30 0.32
CA LEU A 190 -14.89 2.33 1.60
C LEU A 190 -14.19 3.27 2.58
N PRO A 191 -14.90 3.78 3.60
CA PRO A 191 -14.27 4.55 4.67
C PRO A 191 -13.14 3.76 5.33
N ALA A 192 -12.08 4.47 5.72
CA ALA A 192 -11.00 3.89 6.51
C ALA A 192 -11.54 3.34 7.84
N GLY A 193 -11.10 2.14 8.21
CA GLY A 193 -11.53 1.44 9.44
C GLY A 193 -12.83 0.65 9.31
N SER A 194 -13.36 0.48 8.11
CA SER A 194 -14.54 -0.34 7.80
C SER A 194 -14.22 -1.82 7.55
N ASN A 195 -13.00 -2.27 7.88
CA ASN A 195 -12.42 -3.56 7.51
C ASN A 195 -12.18 -3.70 5.99
N GLU A 196 -11.86 -2.60 5.34
CA GLU A 196 -11.44 -2.53 3.96
C GLU A 196 -10.03 -3.09 3.74
N CYS A 197 -9.76 -3.55 2.53
CA CYS A 197 -8.43 -3.88 2.07
C CYS A 197 -7.63 -2.58 1.88
N HIS A 198 -6.55 -2.38 2.64
CA HIS A 198 -5.72 -1.16 2.53
C HIS A 198 -5.04 -0.98 1.16
N HIS A 199 -5.05 -2.00 0.29
CA HIS A 199 -4.47 -1.90 -1.06
C HIS A 199 -5.45 -1.31 -2.09
N CYS A 200 -6.72 -1.70 -2.06
CA CYS A 200 -7.71 -1.31 -3.05
C CYS A 200 -8.94 -0.57 -2.48
N GLY A 201 -9.02 -0.41 -1.16
CA GLY A 201 -10.13 0.27 -0.49
C GLY A 201 -11.47 -0.47 -0.52
N GLN A 202 -11.51 -1.75 -0.93
CA GLN A 202 -12.74 -2.55 -1.02
C GLN A 202 -12.82 -3.61 0.10
N HIS A 203 -14.02 -4.13 0.34
CA HIS A 203 -14.26 -5.22 1.30
C HIS A 203 -13.96 -6.62 0.72
N SER A 204 -14.15 -7.65 1.55
CA SER A 204 -14.18 -9.09 1.19
C SER A 204 -12.84 -9.80 1.02
N HIS A 205 -11.69 -9.12 1.16
CA HIS A 205 -10.39 -9.77 1.02
C HIS A 205 -9.30 -9.08 1.84
N CYS A 206 -8.24 -9.84 2.14
CA CYS A 206 -7.01 -9.31 2.73
C CYS A 206 -6.04 -8.85 1.64
N GLN A 207 -5.07 -8.01 2.01
CA GLN A 207 -4.07 -7.47 1.09
C GLN A 207 -3.33 -8.55 0.26
N VAL A 208 -3.08 -9.72 0.86
CA VAL A 208 -2.37 -10.84 0.21
C VAL A 208 -3.19 -11.47 -0.92
N ALA A 209 -4.52 -11.43 -0.83
CA ALA A 209 -5.45 -11.98 -1.82
C ALA A 209 -6.05 -10.90 -2.74
N CYS A 210 -5.54 -9.66 -2.69
CA CYS A 210 -6.08 -8.56 -3.47
C CYS A 210 -5.70 -8.69 -4.95
N ILE A 211 -6.70 -8.77 -5.82
CA ILE A 211 -6.54 -8.75 -7.28
C ILE A 211 -6.96 -7.42 -7.92
N ASN A 212 -7.57 -6.53 -7.13
CA ASN A 212 -8.04 -5.23 -7.61
C ASN A 212 -6.88 -4.25 -7.76
N GLY A 213 -7.07 -3.25 -8.62
CA GLY A 213 -6.14 -2.14 -8.80
C GLY A 213 -5.88 -1.41 -7.48
N ALA A 214 -4.63 -0.99 -7.30
CA ALA A 214 -4.21 -0.26 -6.11
C ALA A 214 -4.82 1.14 -6.08
N VAL A 215 -5.30 1.58 -4.91
CA VAL A 215 -5.60 3.01 -4.69
C VAL A 215 -4.28 3.80 -4.63
N PRO A 216 -4.30 5.13 -4.82
CA PRO A 216 -3.09 5.94 -4.73
C PRO A 216 -2.30 5.67 -3.43
N GLN A 217 -0.96 5.65 -3.53
CA GLN A 217 -0.08 5.35 -2.39
C GLN A 217 -0.38 6.20 -1.12
N PRO A 218 -0.71 7.51 -1.24
CA PRO A 218 -1.08 8.32 -0.08
C PRO A 218 -2.36 7.84 0.62
N GLU A 219 -3.34 7.35 -0.13
CA GLU A 219 -4.58 6.77 0.43
C GLU A 219 -4.28 5.44 1.12
N GLN A 220 -3.44 4.58 0.54
CA GLN A 220 -2.99 3.35 1.22
C GLN A 220 -2.27 3.66 2.55
N ASN A 221 -1.50 4.75 2.60
CA ASN A 221 -0.84 5.20 3.83
C ASN A 221 -1.87 5.71 4.85
N TYR A 222 -2.91 6.43 4.38
CA TYR A 222 -4.03 6.86 5.22
C TYR A 222 -4.74 5.68 5.87
N HIS A 223 -5.20 4.70 5.08
CA HIS A 223 -5.89 3.51 5.59
C HIS A 223 -5.06 2.77 6.64
N ARG A 224 -3.76 2.59 6.40
CA ARG A 224 -2.85 1.96 7.37
C ARG A 224 -2.72 2.76 8.66
N ALA A 225 -2.55 4.08 8.56
CA ALA A 225 -2.44 4.96 9.73
C ALA A 225 -3.74 4.97 10.54
N TYR A 226 -4.88 5.08 9.87
CA TYR A 226 -6.21 5.07 10.48
C TYR A 226 -6.51 3.73 11.17
N GLY A 227 -6.21 2.61 10.49
CA GLY A 227 -6.38 1.27 11.05
C GLY A 227 -5.52 1.03 12.29
N ALA A 228 -4.24 1.45 12.24
CA ALA A 228 -3.35 1.37 13.40
C ALA A 228 -3.85 2.24 14.57
N ALA A 229 -4.32 3.45 14.28
CA ALA A 229 -4.87 4.35 15.29
C ALA A 229 -6.15 3.79 15.95
N SER A 230 -7.06 3.27 15.11
CA SER A 230 -8.30 2.64 15.56
C SER A 230 -8.05 1.42 16.44
N TYR A 231 -7.09 0.58 16.08
CA TYR A 231 -6.71 -0.60 16.87
C TYR A 231 -6.16 -0.19 18.25
N GLN A 232 -5.25 0.79 18.28
CA GLN A 232 -4.67 1.30 19.52
C GLN A 232 -5.70 2.00 20.43
N ALA A 233 -6.68 2.71 19.85
CA ALA A 233 -7.75 3.32 20.63
C ALA A 233 -8.64 2.25 21.30
N ARG A 234 -8.96 1.16 20.59
CA ARG A 234 -9.74 0.04 21.16
C ARG A 234 -8.97 -0.71 22.25
N SER A 235 -7.67 -0.93 22.07
CA SER A 235 -6.87 -1.66 23.05
C SER A 235 -6.64 -0.91 24.36
N ARG A 236 -6.72 0.43 24.36
CA ARG A 236 -6.64 1.24 25.60
C ARG A 236 -7.92 1.26 26.41
N ASN A 237 -9.07 0.97 25.79
CA ASN A 237 -10.39 1.01 26.42
C ASN A 237 -10.88 -0.37 26.87
N ALA A 238 -10.12 -1.43 26.59
CA ALA A 238 -10.39 -2.82 27.00
C ALA A 238 -9.59 -3.17 28.26
#